data_AF-A0A1R0GZ94-F1
#
_entry.id   AF-A0A1R0GZ94-F1
#
_cell.length_a   1.000
_cell.length_b   1.000
_cell.length_c   1.000
_cell.angle_alpha   90.00
_cell.angle_beta   90.00
_cell.angle_gamma   90.00
#
_symmetry.space_group_name_H-M   'P 1'
#
loop_
_entity.id
_entity.type
_entity.pdbx_description
1 polymer ?
#
loop_
_entity_poly.entity_id
_entity_poly.type
_entity_poly.pdbx_seq_one_letter_code
_entity_poly.pdbx_strand_id
1 'polypeptide(L)'
;MEASTKLNLDQVNTADALADFTHDNVEETQRNSSQLVRIHMEPPKRITLLTITGALSGAVVGGYIGGRSASWQYLAERSHNLPTTVSGWYYYHKWKNYRVVLGAIKKASYYGIRIGFVSGAYELVEAAVDKYVVERTSALGSVAAGFTVSLLCASAARLPRSSFYRLVKMGTLGGFCIGVSQDAIDWYVKGEIPFYLKSIL
;
A
#
# COMPACT_ATOMS: atom_id res chain seq x y z
N MET A 1 20.32 37.59 -48.65
CA MET A 1 18.91 37.16 -48.55
C MET A 1 18.76 35.65 -48.46
N GLU A 2 19.50 34.84 -49.22
CA GLU A 2 19.38 33.37 -49.16
C GLU A 2 19.85 32.74 -47.84
N ALA A 3 20.92 33.26 -47.22
CA ALA A 3 21.44 32.73 -45.96
C ALA A 3 20.44 32.86 -44.79
N SER A 4 19.71 33.98 -44.73
CA SER A 4 18.67 34.23 -43.74
C SER A 4 17.43 33.35 -43.95
N THR A 5 17.10 32.99 -45.19
CA THR A 5 15.97 32.10 -45.50
C THR A 5 16.29 30.65 -45.14
N LYS A 6 17.50 30.18 -45.41
CA LYS A 6 17.96 28.83 -45.04
C LYS A 6 18.01 28.64 -43.52
N LEU A 7 18.51 29.66 -42.81
CA LEU A 7 18.54 29.63 -41.34
C LEU A 7 17.12 29.59 -40.74
N ASN A 8 16.14 30.23 -41.39
CA ASN A 8 14.74 30.18 -40.96
C ASN A 8 14.10 28.80 -41.23
N LEU A 9 14.39 28.20 -42.39
CA LEU A 9 13.92 26.86 -42.74
C LEU A 9 14.47 25.77 -41.81
N ASP A 10 15.75 25.83 -41.44
CA ASP A 10 16.34 24.87 -40.50
C ASP A 10 15.75 25.00 -39.09
N GLN A 11 15.43 26.22 -38.65
CA GLN A 11 14.77 26.46 -37.36
C GLN A 11 13.34 25.91 -37.34
N VAL A 12 12.58 26.09 -38.42
CA VAL A 12 11.22 25.53 -38.57
C VAL A 12 11.27 23.99 -38.56
N ASN A 13 12.16 23.38 -39.34
CA ASN A 13 12.28 21.92 -39.42
C ASN A 13 12.72 21.28 -38.09
N THR A 14 13.57 21.99 -37.32
CA THR A 14 13.97 21.57 -35.98
C THR A 14 12.81 21.70 -34.99
N ALA A 15 12.01 22.76 -35.07
CA ALA A 15 10.84 22.96 -34.23
C ALA A 15 9.75 21.89 -34.51
N ASP A 16 9.53 21.54 -35.77
CA ASP A 16 8.59 20.50 -36.16
C ASP A 16 9.05 19.11 -35.67
N ALA A 17 10.35 18.80 -35.76
CA ALA A 17 10.91 17.55 -35.22
C ALA A 17 10.82 17.47 -33.68
N LEU A 18 11.00 18.59 -32.98
CA LEU A 18 10.80 18.67 -31.53
C LEU A 18 9.33 18.50 -31.16
N ALA A 19 8.41 19.09 -31.94
CA ALA A 19 6.97 18.94 -31.73
C ALA A 19 6.53 17.48 -31.93
N ASP A 20 6.97 16.84 -33.00
CA ASP A 20 6.68 15.43 -33.31
C ASP A 20 7.24 14.50 -32.22
N PHE A 21 8.49 14.71 -31.80
CA PHE A 21 9.08 13.99 -30.67
C PHE A 21 8.26 14.20 -29.39
N THR A 22 7.85 15.43 -29.05
CA THR A 22 7.04 15.65 -27.86
C THR A 22 5.66 15.00 -27.94
N HIS A 23 5.03 14.97 -29.12
CA HIS A 23 3.75 14.31 -29.33
C HIS A 23 3.86 12.80 -29.16
N ASP A 24 4.86 12.16 -29.78
CA ASP A 24 5.10 10.72 -29.63
C ASP A 24 5.38 10.32 -28.17
N ASN A 25 6.21 11.09 -27.46
CA ASN A 25 6.49 10.83 -26.04
C ASN A 25 5.24 11.00 -25.17
N VAL A 26 4.38 11.97 -25.48
CA VAL A 26 3.12 12.20 -24.76
C VAL A 26 2.13 11.06 -25.04
N GLU A 27 1.98 10.63 -26.28
CA GLU A 27 1.12 9.50 -26.64
C GLU A 27 1.62 8.18 -26.03
N GLU A 28 2.93 7.94 -26.01
CA GLU A 28 3.52 6.76 -25.38
C GLU A 28 3.33 6.79 -23.86
N THR A 29 3.49 7.95 -23.22
CA THR A 29 3.22 8.14 -21.80
C THR A 29 1.73 7.95 -21.48
N GLN A 30 0.83 8.42 -22.34
CA GLN A 30 -0.62 8.24 -22.19
C GLN A 30 -1.08 6.80 -22.44
N ARG A 31 -0.48 6.11 -23.41
CA ARG A 31 -0.76 4.70 -23.67
C ARG A 31 -0.31 3.85 -22.47
N ASN A 32 0.90 4.08 -21.97
CA ASN A 32 1.43 3.39 -20.79
C ASN A 32 0.60 3.69 -19.54
N SER A 33 0.19 4.93 -19.33
CA SER A 33 -0.67 5.27 -18.17
C SER A 33 -2.03 4.60 -18.28
N SER A 34 -2.66 4.56 -19.47
CA SER A 34 -3.96 3.89 -19.69
C SER A 34 -3.90 2.38 -19.40
N GLN A 35 -2.79 1.72 -19.74
CA GLN A 35 -2.58 0.29 -19.51
C GLN A 35 -2.30 -0.03 -18.03
N LEU A 36 -1.78 0.93 -17.27
CA LEU A 36 -1.43 0.79 -15.84
C LEU A 36 -2.54 1.28 -14.89
N VAL A 37 -3.62 1.87 -15.43
CA VAL A 37 -4.78 2.31 -14.66
C VAL A 37 -5.58 1.08 -14.18
N ARG A 38 -5.47 0.82 -12.88
CA ARG A 38 -6.27 -0.15 -12.15
C ARG A 38 -7.24 0.60 -11.24
N ILE A 39 -8.52 0.22 -11.24
CA ILE A 39 -9.56 0.91 -10.44
C ILE A 39 -9.63 2.42 -10.76
N HIS A 40 -9.58 2.81 -12.04
CA HIS A 40 -9.72 4.20 -12.53
C HIS A 40 -8.76 5.24 -11.90
N MET A 41 -7.70 4.79 -11.24
CA MET A 41 -6.74 5.65 -10.56
C MET A 41 -5.35 5.48 -11.15
N GLU A 42 -4.66 6.60 -11.34
CA GLU A 42 -3.25 6.58 -11.73
C GLU A 42 -2.40 5.93 -10.63
N PRO A 43 -1.35 5.17 -10.99
CA PRO A 43 -0.46 4.50 -10.03
C PRO A 43 0.01 5.38 -8.84
N PRO A 44 0.48 6.63 -9.00
CA PRO A 44 0.95 7.44 -7.87
C PRO A 44 -0.16 7.82 -6.87
N LYS A 45 -1.39 8.08 -7.36
CA LYS A 45 -2.54 8.41 -6.51
C LYS A 45 -2.99 7.18 -5.72
N ARG A 46 -2.99 6.02 -6.37
CA ARG A 46 -3.31 4.72 -5.74
C ARG A 46 -2.37 4.42 -4.59
N ILE A 47 -1.06 4.56 -4.81
CA ILE A 47 -0.04 4.27 -3.78
C ILE A 47 -0.25 5.17 -2.56
N THR A 48 -0.45 6.47 -2.77
CA THR A 48 -0.61 7.41 -1.66
C THR A 48 -1.87 7.11 -0.85
N LEU A 49 -3.00 6.85 -1.53
CA LEU A 49 -4.28 6.59 -0.88
C LEU A 49 -4.27 5.30 -0.07
N LEU A 50 -3.78 4.21 -0.66
CA LEU A 50 -3.75 2.91 -0.01
C LEU A 50 -2.72 2.87 1.13
N THR A 51 -1.56 3.52 0.97
CA THR A 51 -0.59 3.69 2.06
C THR A 51 -1.19 4.42 3.27
N ILE A 52 -1.92 5.53 3.06
CA ILE A 52 -2.59 6.26 4.14
C ILE A 52 -3.67 5.39 4.79
N THR A 53 -4.45 4.67 3.99
CA THR A 53 -5.51 3.77 4.49
C THR A 53 -4.91 2.61 5.30
N GLY A 54 -3.80 2.04 4.85
CA GLY A 54 -3.02 1.03 5.56
C GLY A 54 -2.47 1.56 6.88
N ALA A 55 -1.93 2.79 6.89
CA ALA A 55 -1.44 3.42 8.11
C ALA A 55 -2.56 3.66 9.14
N LEU A 56 -3.72 4.15 8.69
CA LEU A 56 -4.88 4.39 9.54
C LEU A 56 -5.44 3.09 10.11
N SER A 57 -5.65 2.07 9.27
CA SER A 57 -6.12 0.75 9.73
C SER A 57 -5.14 0.11 10.72
N GLY A 58 -3.84 0.22 10.47
CA GLY A 58 -2.79 -0.22 11.37
C GLY A 58 -2.77 0.54 12.71
N ALA A 59 -3.04 1.84 12.68
CA ALA A 59 -3.14 2.66 13.88
C ALA A 59 -4.34 2.27 14.75
N VAL A 60 -5.49 1.98 14.14
CA VAL A 60 -6.71 1.52 14.85
C VAL A 60 -6.43 0.18 15.53
N VAL A 61 -5.91 -0.81 14.80
CA VAL A 61 -5.60 -2.13 15.35
C VAL A 61 -4.52 -2.03 16.43
N GLY A 62 -3.47 -1.23 16.20
CA GLY A 62 -2.41 -0.99 17.17
C GLY A 62 -2.92 -0.33 18.45
N GLY A 63 -3.80 0.66 18.32
CA GLY A 63 -4.42 1.35 19.44
C GLY A 63 -5.28 0.42 20.28
N TYR A 64 -6.08 -0.43 19.64
CA TYR A 64 -6.90 -1.43 20.33
C TYR A 64 -6.04 -2.41 21.15
N ILE A 65 -5.01 -2.99 20.54
CA ILE A 65 -4.10 -3.95 21.20
C ILE A 65 -3.32 -3.26 22.34
N GLY A 66 -2.86 -2.03 22.11
CA GLY A 66 -2.12 -1.24 23.10
C GLY A 66 -2.97 -0.85 24.31
N GLY A 67 -4.19 -0.36 24.07
CA GLY A 67 -5.13 -0.02 25.14
C GLY A 67 -5.53 -1.25 25.97
N ARG A 68 -5.80 -2.38 25.31
CA ARG A 68 -6.14 -3.64 25.99
C ARG A 68 -5.00 -4.14 26.88
N SER A 69 -3.78 -4.14 26.36
CA SER A 69 -2.59 -4.57 27.09
C SER A 69 -2.30 -3.68 28.30
N ALA A 70 -2.38 -2.35 28.13
CA ALA A 70 -2.19 -1.39 29.22
C ALA A 70 -3.29 -1.51 30.29
N SER A 71 -4.52 -1.81 29.91
CA SER A 71 -5.61 -2.06 30.85
C SER A 71 -5.35 -3.30 31.70
N TRP A 72 -4.88 -4.40 31.10
CA TRP A 72 -4.57 -5.62 31.85
C TRP A 72 -3.38 -5.46 32.78
N GLN A 73 -2.33 -4.75 32.33
CA GLN A 73 -1.18 -4.43 33.18
C GLN A 73 -1.61 -3.60 34.40
N TYR A 74 -2.42 -2.57 34.20
CA TYR A 74 -2.93 -1.75 35.30
C TYR A 74 -3.78 -2.54 36.30
N LEU A 75 -4.60 -3.46 35.82
CA LEU A 75 -5.41 -4.35 36.67
C LEU A 75 -4.53 -5.32 37.46
N ALA A 76 -3.49 -5.87 36.82
CA ALA A 76 -2.53 -6.76 37.49
C ALA A 76 -1.75 -6.01 38.58
N GLU A 77 -1.20 -4.83 38.27
CA GLU A 77 -0.45 -3.97 39.21
C GLU A 77 -1.28 -3.57 40.43
N ARG A 78 -2.59 -3.35 40.26
CA ARG A 78 -3.49 -2.91 41.35
C ARG A 78 -4.41 -3.99 41.90
N SER A 79 -4.25 -5.23 41.48
CA SER A 79 -5.11 -6.34 41.92
C SER A 79 -5.12 -6.53 43.45
N HIS A 80 -4.00 -6.21 44.11
CA HIS A 80 -3.86 -6.33 45.56
C HIS A 80 -4.29 -5.06 46.34
N ASN A 81 -4.45 -3.91 45.68
CA ASN A 81 -4.70 -2.61 46.31
C ASN A 81 -5.94 -1.94 45.69
N LEU A 82 -7.13 -2.43 46.04
CA LEU A 82 -8.39 -1.84 45.61
C LEU A 82 -8.79 -0.66 46.53
N PRO A 83 -9.31 0.44 45.97
CA PRO A 83 -9.78 1.56 46.78
C PRO A 83 -11.03 1.17 47.59
N THR A 84 -11.03 1.51 48.88
CA THR A 84 -12.17 1.30 49.79
C THR A 84 -13.08 2.52 49.90
N THR A 85 -12.61 3.70 49.49
CA THR A 85 -13.38 4.96 49.53
C THR A 85 -13.98 5.30 48.17
N VAL A 86 -15.12 6.03 48.18
CA VAL A 86 -15.80 6.49 46.95
C VAL A 86 -14.89 7.42 46.13
N SER A 87 -14.19 8.35 46.79
CA SER A 87 -13.24 9.26 46.13
C SER A 87 -12.05 8.49 45.52
N GLY A 88 -11.59 7.42 46.16
CA GLY A 88 -10.52 6.55 45.65
C GLY A 88 -10.90 5.87 44.33
N TRP A 89 -12.16 5.45 44.20
CA TRP A 89 -12.69 4.84 42.97
C TRP A 89 -12.69 5.79 41.76
N TYR A 90 -12.93 7.08 41.98
CA TYR A 90 -12.82 8.09 40.93
C TYR A 90 -11.38 8.22 40.41
N TYR A 91 -10.42 8.41 41.32
CA TYR A 91 -9.00 8.50 40.93
C TYR A 91 -8.51 7.21 40.28
N TYR A 92 -8.97 6.05 40.74
CA TYR A 92 -8.65 4.77 40.14
C TYR A 92 -9.06 4.71 38.66
N HIS A 93 -10.28 5.12 38.31
CA HIS A 93 -10.72 5.13 36.91
C HIS A 93 -10.02 6.20 36.08
N LYS A 94 -9.78 7.38 36.65
CA LYS A 94 -9.04 8.47 35.99
C LYS A 94 -7.62 8.03 35.61
N TRP A 95 -6.87 7.44 36.55
CA TRP A 95 -5.51 6.93 36.30
C TRP A 95 -5.49 5.75 35.32
N LYS A 96 -6.49 4.85 35.41
CA LYS A 96 -6.66 3.76 34.44
C LYS A 96 -6.81 4.31 33.02
N ASN A 97 -7.67 5.30 32.83
CA ASN A 97 -7.94 5.87 31.52
C ASN A 97 -6.68 6.53 30.93
N TYR A 98 -5.92 7.31 31.72
CA TYR A 98 -4.67 7.89 31.24
C TYR A 98 -3.65 6.84 30.78
N ARG A 99 -3.45 5.76 31.54
CA ARG A 99 -2.52 4.69 31.14
C ARG A 99 -2.98 3.95 29.89
N VAL A 100 -4.29 3.69 29.78
CA VAL A 100 -4.87 3.05 28.60
C VAL A 100 -4.73 3.92 27.36
N VAL A 101 -5.03 5.22 27.45
CA VAL A 101 -4.89 6.17 26.33
C VAL A 101 -3.43 6.28 25.89
N LEU A 102 -2.48 6.40 26.83
CA LEU A 102 -1.05 6.43 26.50
C LEU A 102 -0.57 5.14 25.83
N GLY A 103 -1.02 3.98 26.34
CA GLY A 103 -0.71 2.68 25.75
C GLY A 103 -1.30 2.50 24.34
N ALA A 104 -2.52 2.99 24.14
CA ALA A 104 -3.19 3.00 22.84
C ALA A 104 -2.43 3.89 21.84
N ILE A 105 -2.12 5.15 22.18
CA ILE A 105 -1.39 6.07 21.29
C ILE A 105 -0.02 5.49 20.92
N LYS A 106 0.75 5.00 21.89
CA LYS A 106 2.10 4.45 21.64
C LYS A 106 2.07 3.29 20.65
N LYS A 107 1.15 2.35 20.81
CA LYS A 107 1.03 1.20 19.90
C LYS A 107 0.37 1.58 18.58
N ALA A 108 -0.59 2.51 18.58
CA ALA A 108 -1.21 3.03 17.36
C ALA A 108 -0.16 3.67 16.44
N SER A 109 0.69 4.56 16.96
CA SER A 109 1.76 5.15 16.16
C SER A 109 2.75 4.11 15.64
N TYR A 110 3.15 3.16 16.50
CA TYR A 110 4.09 2.10 16.12
C TYR A 110 3.55 1.20 15.01
N TYR A 111 2.33 0.67 15.16
CA TYR A 111 1.73 -0.22 14.16
C TYR A 111 1.25 0.55 12.92
N GLY A 112 0.77 1.78 13.07
CA GLY A 112 0.36 2.61 11.94
C GLY A 112 1.51 2.90 10.99
N ILE A 113 2.68 3.32 11.51
CA ILE A 113 3.87 3.55 10.67
C ILE A 113 4.34 2.25 10.02
N ARG A 114 4.39 1.15 10.78
CA ARG A 114 4.91 -0.13 10.29
C ARG A 114 4.01 -0.75 9.22
N ILE A 115 2.69 -0.73 9.42
CA ILE A 115 1.72 -1.25 8.46
C ILE A 115 1.64 -0.33 7.24
N GLY A 116 1.66 0.99 7.44
CA GLY A 116 1.72 1.96 6.34
C GLY A 116 2.95 1.75 5.45
N PHE A 117 4.14 1.57 6.04
CA PHE A 117 5.36 1.27 5.29
C PHE A 117 5.25 -0.03 4.47
N VAL A 118 4.71 -1.09 5.07
CA VAL A 118 4.53 -2.38 4.37
C VAL A 118 3.49 -2.27 3.25
N SER A 119 2.38 -1.55 3.46
CA SER A 119 1.37 -1.31 2.43
C SER A 119 1.96 -0.54 1.25
N GLY A 120 2.65 0.57 1.52
CA GLY A 120 3.28 1.36 0.46
C GLY A 120 4.37 0.59 -0.28
N ALA A 121 5.18 -0.20 0.44
CA ALA A 121 6.15 -1.09 -0.20
C ALA A 121 5.48 -2.13 -1.11
N TYR A 122 4.33 -2.68 -0.69
CA TYR A 122 3.55 -3.60 -1.50
C TYR A 122 3.06 -2.97 -2.79
N GLU A 123 2.45 -1.80 -2.70
CA GLU A 123 1.90 -1.09 -3.86
C GLU A 123 2.99 -0.60 -4.82
N LEU A 124 4.15 -0.21 -4.30
CA LEU A 124 5.33 0.14 -5.10
C LEU A 124 5.87 -1.07 -5.87
N VAL A 125 5.98 -2.22 -5.20
CA VAL A 125 6.43 -3.45 -5.87
C VAL A 125 5.41 -3.91 -6.89
N GLU A 126 4.12 -3.85 -6.59
CA GLU A 126 3.05 -4.17 -7.55
C GLU A 126 3.13 -3.28 -8.79
N ALA A 127 3.23 -1.95 -8.61
CA ALA A 127 3.38 -1.01 -9.72
C ALA A 127 4.66 -1.24 -10.54
N ALA A 128 5.76 -1.64 -9.89
CA ALA A 128 7.00 -1.99 -10.59
C ALA A 128 6.86 -3.30 -11.38
N VAL A 129 6.26 -4.33 -10.80
CA VAL A 129 6.03 -5.62 -11.47
C VAL A 129 5.10 -5.45 -12.68
N ASP A 130 4.02 -4.69 -12.52
CA ASP A 130 3.09 -4.40 -13.61
C ASP A 130 3.79 -3.64 -14.76
N LYS A 131 4.72 -2.72 -14.44
CA LYS A 131 5.47 -1.94 -15.44
C LYS A 131 6.57 -2.74 -16.14
N TYR A 132 7.32 -3.57 -15.42
CA TYR A 132 8.55 -4.20 -15.95
C TYR A 132 8.39 -5.65 -16.38
N VAL A 133 7.38 -6.37 -15.87
CA VAL A 133 7.27 -7.83 -16.09
C VAL A 133 6.04 -8.19 -16.90
N VAL A 134 4.88 -7.61 -16.57
CA VAL A 134 3.60 -8.05 -17.12
C VAL A 134 3.11 -7.13 -18.25
N GLU A 135 3.59 -5.88 -18.30
CA GLU A 135 3.17 -4.83 -19.24
C GLU A 135 1.65 -4.56 -19.25
N ARG A 136 0.90 -5.21 -18.33
CA ARG A 136 -0.54 -5.17 -18.13
C ARG A 136 -0.89 -5.48 -16.69
N THR A 137 -2.04 -5.02 -16.23
CA THR A 137 -2.57 -5.34 -14.89
C THR A 137 -3.09 -6.78 -14.84
N SER A 138 -2.66 -7.58 -13.88
CA SER A 138 -3.12 -8.97 -13.69
C SER A 138 -3.02 -9.42 -12.24
N ALA A 139 -3.89 -10.34 -11.80
CA ALA A 139 -3.76 -10.99 -10.49
C ALA A 139 -2.37 -11.61 -10.22
N LEU A 140 -1.63 -12.02 -11.25
CA LEU A 140 -0.26 -12.52 -11.10
C LEU A 140 0.71 -11.47 -10.57
N GLY A 141 0.55 -10.20 -10.96
CA GLY A 141 1.36 -9.08 -10.45
C GLY A 141 1.16 -8.90 -8.94
N SER A 142 -0.09 -8.96 -8.48
CA SER A 142 -0.45 -8.85 -7.06
C SER A 142 0.08 -10.02 -6.22
N VAL A 143 0.10 -11.24 -6.77
CA VAL A 143 0.71 -12.42 -6.13
C VAL A 143 2.23 -12.30 -6.05
N ALA A 144 2.88 -11.91 -7.15
CA ALA A 144 4.32 -11.72 -7.21
C ALA A 144 4.79 -10.60 -6.27
N ALA A 145 4.02 -9.51 -6.17
CA ALA A 145 4.25 -8.44 -5.20
C ALA A 145 4.10 -8.96 -3.76
N GLY A 146 3.05 -9.74 -3.48
CA GLY A 146 2.82 -10.34 -2.16
C GLY A 146 3.94 -11.27 -1.73
N PHE A 147 4.43 -12.11 -2.65
CA PHE A 147 5.60 -12.96 -2.43
C PHE A 147 6.84 -12.13 -2.13
N THR A 148 7.15 -11.18 -3.01
CA THR A 148 8.38 -10.36 -2.95
C THR A 148 8.44 -9.53 -1.67
N VAL A 149 7.35 -8.84 -1.33
CA VAL A 149 7.27 -8.00 -0.12
C VAL A 149 7.38 -8.87 1.14
N SER A 150 6.78 -10.06 1.12
CA SER A 150 6.91 -11.00 2.24
C SER A 150 8.33 -11.51 2.40
N LEU A 151 9.03 -11.78 1.29
CA LEU A 151 10.43 -12.21 1.30
C LEU A 151 11.33 -11.10 1.84
N LEU A 152 11.13 -9.87 1.37
CA LEU A 152 11.84 -8.68 1.82
C LEU A 152 11.59 -8.40 3.31
N CYS A 153 10.34 -8.44 3.75
CA CYS A 153 10.02 -8.24 5.17
C CYS A 153 10.55 -9.37 6.06
N ALA A 154 10.48 -10.63 5.62
CA ALA A 154 10.95 -11.78 6.39
C ALA A 154 12.47 -11.76 6.55
N SER A 155 13.18 -11.40 5.48
CA SER A 155 14.64 -11.27 5.48
C SER A 155 15.11 -10.06 6.31
N ALA A 156 14.48 -8.90 6.13
CA ALA A 156 14.79 -7.69 6.90
C ALA A 156 14.58 -7.89 8.40
N ALA A 157 13.55 -8.64 8.79
CA ALA A 157 13.26 -8.96 10.19
C ALA A 157 14.08 -10.15 10.75
N ARG A 158 14.93 -10.80 9.94
CA ARG A 158 15.75 -11.97 10.31
C ARG A 158 14.93 -13.05 11.05
N LEU A 159 13.77 -13.40 10.49
CA LEU A 159 12.84 -14.32 11.14
C LEU A 159 13.39 -15.76 11.21
N PRO A 160 13.07 -16.53 12.27
CA PRO A 160 13.36 -17.96 12.32
C PRO A 160 12.58 -18.71 11.22
N ARG A 161 13.12 -19.85 10.75
CA ARG A 161 12.59 -20.61 9.60
C ARG A 161 11.08 -20.87 9.66
N SER A 162 10.54 -21.20 10.82
CA SER A 162 9.10 -21.44 11.01
C SER A 162 8.24 -20.19 10.77
N SER A 163 8.68 -19.04 11.24
CA SER A 163 7.97 -17.76 11.04
C SER A 163 8.14 -17.24 9.61
N PHE A 164 9.30 -17.49 9.01
CA PHE A 164 9.59 -17.15 7.63
C PHE A 164 8.57 -17.77 6.67
N TYR A 165 8.40 -19.10 6.72
CA TYR A 165 7.44 -19.80 5.84
C TYR A 165 6.01 -19.34 6.06
N ARG A 166 5.62 -19.05 7.31
CA ARG A 166 4.28 -18.57 7.63
C ARG A 166 4.02 -17.18 7.04
N LEU A 167 4.99 -16.28 7.11
CA LEU A 167 4.87 -14.94 6.56
C LEU A 167 4.76 -14.96 5.04
N VAL A 168 5.64 -15.72 4.37
CA VAL A 168 5.60 -15.88 2.92
C VAL A 168 4.27 -16.48 2.47
N LYS A 169 3.80 -17.56 3.13
CA LYS A 169 2.49 -18.18 2.82
C LYS A 169 1.33 -17.21 2.98
N MET A 170 1.32 -16.40 4.05
CA MET A 170 0.22 -15.46 4.30
C MET A 170 0.24 -14.29 3.34
N GLY A 171 1.42 -13.78 2.96
CA GLY A 171 1.50 -12.69 2.00
C GLY A 171 1.26 -13.11 0.55
N THR A 172 1.65 -14.32 0.14
CA THR A 172 1.25 -14.85 -1.18
C THR A 172 -0.26 -15.07 -1.26
N LEU A 173 -0.86 -15.66 -0.23
CA LEU A 173 -2.31 -15.85 -0.15
C LEU A 173 -3.04 -14.50 -0.13
N GLY A 174 -2.52 -13.53 0.62
CA GLY A 174 -3.06 -12.17 0.65
C GLY A 174 -3.01 -11.50 -0.72
N GLY A 175 -1.85 -11.57 -1.41
CA GLY A 175 -1.69 -11.05 -2.76
C GLY A 175 -2.61 -11.73 -3.78
N PHE A 176 -2.86 -13.04 -3.63
CA PHE A 176 -3.84 -13.76 -4.43
C PHE A 176 -5.27 -13.25 -4.22
N CYS A 177 -5.71 -13.14 -2.96
CA CYS A 177 -7.05 -12.62 -2.64
C CYS A 177 -7.25 -11.19 -3.13
N ILE A 178 -6.23 -10.33 -2.99
CA ILE A 178 -6.25 -8.95 -3.48
C ILE A 178 -6.34 -8.93 -5.01
N GLY A 179 -5.49 -9.71 -5.69
CA GLY A 179 -5.49 -9.79 -7.15
C GLY A 179 -6.83 -10.24 -7.71
N VAL A 180 -7.44 -11.30 -7.14
CA VAL A 180 -8.78 -11.76 -7.53
C VAL A 180 -9.84 -10.69 -7.27
N SER A 181 -9.75 -9.98 -6.14
CA SER A 181 -10.72 -8.92 -5.81
C SER A 181 -10.61 -7.73 -6.78
N GLN A 182 -9.38 -7.33 -7.12
CA GLN A 182 -9.14 -6.26 -8.10
C GLN A 182 -9.65 -6.65 -9.49
N ASP A 183 -9.38 -7.89 -9.93
CA ASP A 183 -9.84 -8.37 -11.24
C ASP A 183 -11.38 -8.50 -11.30
N ALA A 184 -12.02 -8.87 -10.19
CA ALA A 184 -13.49 -8.89 -10.09
C ALA A 184 -14.10 -7.48 -10.17
N ILE A 185 -13.45 -6.48 -9.55
CA ILE A 185 -13.87 -5.07 -9.64
C ILE A 185 -13.69 -4.56 -11.07
N ASP A 186 -12.55 -4.83 -11.70
CA ASP A 186 -12.27 -4.41 -13.07
C ASP A 186 -13.28 -5.05 -14.05
N TRP A 187 -13.63 -6.33 -13.86
CA TRP A 187 -14.67 -7.00 -14.63
C TRP A 187 -16.06 -6.35 -14.44
N TYR A 188 -16.46 -6.04 -13.21
CA TYR A 188 -17.74 -5.40 -12.93
C TYR A 188 -17.86 -3.99 -13.53
N VAL A 189 -16.77 -3.22 -13.54
CA VAL A 189 -16.83 -1.82 -14.01
C VAL A 189 -16.58 -1.70 -15.51
N LYS A 190 -15.61 -2.43 -16.09
CA LYS A 190 -15.26 -2.32 -17.51
C LYS A 190 -16.03 -3.31 -18.40
N GLY A 191 -16.56 -4.39 -17.83
CA GLY A 191 -17.12 -5.50 -18.61
C GLY A 191 -16.08 -6.28 -19.42
N GLU A 192 -14.78 -5.96 -19.25
CA GLU A 192 -13.69 -6.65 -19.92
C GLU A 192 -13.30 -7.89 -19.11
N ILE A 193 -13.21 -9.02 -19.81
CA ILE A 193 -12.80 -10.29 -19.22
C ILE A 193 -11.28 -10.24 -18.99
N PRO A 194 -10.77 -10.61 -17.81
CA PRO A 194 -9.33 -10.60 -17.55
C PRO A 194 -8.61 -11.54 -18.52
N PHE A 195 -7.39 -11.15 -18.92
CA PHE A 195 -6.64 -11.77 -20.02
C PHE A 195 -6.54 -13.30 -19.93
N TYR A 196 -6.35 -13.84 -18.73
CA TYR A 196 -6.22 -15.28 -18.49
C TYR A 196 -7.55 -16.06 -18.60
N LEU A 197 -8.70 -15.40 -18.50
CA LEU A 197 -10.00 -16.02 -18.73
C LEU A 197 -10.39 -15.96 -20.22
N LYS A 198 -9.84 -15.01 -20.99
CA LYS A 198 -10.07 -14.88 -22.43
C LYS A 198 -9.54 -16.07 -23.24
N SER A 199 -8.57 -16.82 -22.73
CA SER A 199 -8.06 -18.02 -23.40
C SER A 199 -8.92 -19.26 -23.20
N ILE A 200 -9.83 -19.24 -22.21
CA ILE A 200 -10.71 -20.38 -21.86
C ILE A 200 -12.12 -20.20 -22.43
N LEU A 201 -12.58 -18.95 -22.59
CA LEU A 201 -13.89 -18.59 -23.15
C LEU A 201 -13.82 -18.36 -24.66
#